data_AF-A0A6P4IJ13-F1
#
_entry.id   AF-A0A6P4IJ13-F1
#
_cell.length_a   1.000
_cell.length_b   1.000
_cell.length_c   1.000
_cell.angle_alpha   90.00
_cell.angle_beta   90.00
_cell.angle_gamma   90.00
#
_symmetry.space_group_name_H-M   'P 1'
#
loop_
_entity.id
_entity.type
_entity.pdbx_description
1 polymer ?
#
loop_
_entity_poly.entity_id
_entity_poly.type
_entity_poly.pdbx_seq_one_letter_code
_entity_poly.pdbx_strand_id
1 'polypeptide(L)'
;MTGKLLLATVLCLMGGSALGDQILEGNYNVTAFCTSVKPGTQLGSITSCNYYYVCSSTGPVLTQCQSGYAYDYAKSTCAPEGQVSCFWGVENPCAGQNGTWVPNTAVCGGYFWCLNGAKAGSGNCKTNQKFDSSSRQCVWGSCNSNLVESDEPNLSSLCEVVPPGVYFGDTENCNMWNYCLSSSTGVTLMTGTCTANSKTAFNVNTGNCDYVSTSVCSRVTDNPLSQVAGSCTTSGAVKPDATVCGQYYQCKNQQWVGVACPTNYYFDLTSNLCQPRQTATPVAGCNRCQYADTKWVNAVDDSNCANYYFCNSNGIGSPVSCPTSYYFNEQIQGCVSDDTLSTYASTNGACKGATAADNTSTTVKDDDAGTGGDTGTGGDDDTGTGGDDDTGTGGDDDTGTGGDDDTGTGDDDDTGTGTEDDDAAGKAIKH
;
A
#
# COMPACT_ATOMS: atom_id res chain seq x y z
N MET A 1 -49.81 51.07 -16.58
CA MET A 1 -49.34 50.45 -17.83
C MET A 1 -47.96 49.88 -17.58
N THR A 2 -47.90 48.57 -17.66
CA THR A 2 -46.80 47.67 -17.27
C THR A 2 -45.66 47.68 -18.28
N GLY A 3 -44.47 48.09 -17.88
CA GLY A 3 -43.22 47.85 -18.62
C GLY A 3 -42.53 46.60 -18.08
N LYS A 4 -42.52 45.53 -18.88
CA LYS A 4 -41.90 44.24 -18.54
C LYS A 4 -40.38 44.34 -18.61
N LEU A 5 -39.70 44.13 -17.48
CA LEU A 5 -38.26 43.83 -17.43
C LEU A 5 -38.09 42.33 -17.70
N LEU A 6 -37.63 41.99 -18.90
CA LEU A 6 -37.16 40.65 -19.24
C LEU A 6 -35.67 40.56 -18.90
N LEU A 7 -35.38 39.92 -17.77
CA LEU A 7 -34.04 39.49 -17.38
C LEU A 7 -33.66 38.31 -18.29
N ALA A 8 -32.78 38.52 -19.26
CA ALA A 8 -32.21 37.44 -20.05
C ALA A 8 -31.05 36.81 -19.27
N THR A 9 -31.33 35.74 -18.53
CA THR A 9 -30.31 34.83 -18.01
C THR A 9 -29.74 34.05 -19.20
N VAL A 10 -28.52 34.41 -19.61
CA VAL A 10 -27.72 33.63 -20.54
C VAL A 10 -27.28 32.36 -19.81
N LEU A 11 -28.06 31.30 -19.99
CA LEU A 11 -27.69 29.94 -19.62
C LEU A 11 -26.63 29.48 -20.64
N CYS A 12 -25.36 29.59 -20.27
CA CYS A 12 -24.27 28.94 -21.00
C CYS A 12 -24.45 27.42 -20.83
N LEU A 13 -25.16 26.80 -21.77
CA LEU A 13 -25.14 25.37 -22.03
C LEU A 13 -23.73 24.98 -22.47
N MET A 14 -22.86 24.71 -21.50
CA MET A 14 -21.65 23.92 -21.73
C MET A 14 -22.08 22.47 -21.81
N GLY A 15 -22.42 22.04 -23.03
CA GLY A 15 -22.44 20.65 -23.42
C GLY A 15 -21.02 20.11 -23.40
N GLY A 16 -20.60 19.61 -22.26
CA GLY A 16 -19.42 18.77 -22.10
C GLY A 16 -19.84 17.60 -21.24
N SER A 17 -19.70 16.38 -21.76
CA SER A 17 -19.79 15.14 -20.99
C SER A 17 -18.61 15.10 -20.02
N ALA A 18 -18.65 15.91 -18.96
CA ALA A 18 -17.80 15.72 -17.82
C ALA A 18 -18.35 14.50 -17.09
N LEU A 19 -17.82 13.31 -17.38
CA LEU A 19 -17.72 12.29 -16.36
C LEU A 19 -16.96 12.98 -15.22
N GLY A 20 -17.64 13.30 -14.12
CA GLY A 20 -16.99 13.91 -12.97
C GLY A 20 -15.81 13.04 -12.52
N ASP A 21 -14.75 13.67 -12.02
CA ASP A 21 -13.60 12.96 -11.47
C ASP A 21 -14.06 11.87 -10.48
N GLN A 22 -13.39 10.72 -10.48
CA GLN A 22 -13.67 9.66 -9.52
C GLN A 22 -13.50 10.19 -8.09
N ILE A 23 -14.54 10.04 -7.26
CA ILE A 23 -14.51 10.35 -5.83
C ILE A 23 -14.13 9.08 -5.07
N LEU A 24 -12.99 9.14 -4.40
CA LEU A 24 -12.42 8.08 -3.57
C LEU A 24 -12.17 8.62 -2.16
N GLU A 25 -12.62 7.88 -1.15
CA GLU A 25 -12.34 8.16 0.26
C GLU A 25 -11.66 6.92 0.85
N GLY A 26 -10.38 7.00 1.21
CA GLY A 26 -9.63 5.81 1.66
C GLY A 26 -9.69 4.68 0.62
N ASN A 27 -10.23 3.52 1.01
CA ASN A 27 -10.48 2.38 0.12
C ASN A 27 -11.90 2.38 -0.50
N TYR A 28 -12.76 3.34 -0.15
CA TYR A 28 -14.15 3.44 -0.60
C TYR A 28 -14.27 4.21 -1.92
N ASN A 29 -14.75 3.54 -2.97
CA ASN A 29 -15.01 4.14 -4.28
C ASN A 29 -16.45 4.65 -4.38
N VAL A 30 -16.66 5.89 -3.92
CA VAL A 30 -17.98 6.55 -3.90
C VAL A 30 -18.59 6.60 -5.30
N THR A 31 -17.79 6.92 -6.32
CA THR A 31 -18.28 7.00 -7.70
C THR A 31 -18.78 5.65 -8.19
N ALA A 32 -18.03 4.56 -8.00
CA ALA A 32 -18.47 3.22 -8.37
C ALA A 32 -19.72 2.80 -7.58
N PHE A 33 -19.74 3.05 -6.26
CA PHE A 33 -20.87 2.73 -5.39
C PHE A 33 -22.15 3.46 -5.81
N CYS A 34 -22.07 4.72 -6.21
CA CYS A 34 -23.25 5.41 -6.72
C CYS A 34 -23.84 4.82 -8.01
N THR A 35 -23.07 4.05 -8.78
CA THR A 35 -23.62 3.31 -9.95
C THR A 35 -24.26 1.97 -9.56
N SER A 36 -23.96 1.45 -8.37
CA SER A 36 -24.49 0.18 -7.87
C SER A 36 -25.75 0.32 -7.01
N VAL A 37 -26.15 1.53 -6.68
CA VAL A 37 -27.38 1.83 -5.92
C VAL A 37 -28.43 2.52 -6.80
N LYS A 38 -29.68 2.50 -6.35
CA LYS A 38 -30.75 3.29 -6.95
C LYS A 38 -30.44 4.81 -6.85
N PRO A 39 -30.71 5.62 -7.89
CA PRO A 39 -30.64 7.07 -7.77
C PRO A 39 -31.52 7.59 -6.62
N GLY A 40 -30.97 8.52 -5.84
CA GLY A 40 -31.55 9.07 -4.61
C GLY A 40 -31.04 8.39 -3.34
N THR A 41 -30.37 7.24 -3.42
CA THR A 41 -29.72 6.62 -2.25
C THR A 41 -28.64 7.54 -1.68
N GLN A 42 -28.65 7.69 -0.36
CA GLN A 42 -27.66 8.46 0.37
C GLN A 42 -26.58 7.52 0.91
N LEU A 43 -25.30 7.84 0.66
CA LEU A 43 -24.15 7.10 1.16
C LEU A 43 -23.36 7.96 2.14
N GLY A 44 -23.02 7.42 3.30
CA GLY A 44 -22.18 8.12 4.28
C GLY A 44 -20.74 8.30 3.77
N SER A 45 -20.09 9.37 4.21
CA SER A 45 -18.65 9.54 4.02
C SER A 45 -17.88 8.78 5.09
N ILE A 46 -16.72 8.23 4.74
CA ILE A 46 -15.78 7.65 5.71
C ILE A 46 -14.71 8.65 6.15
N THR A 47 -14.60 9.81 5.51
CA THR A 47 -13.66 10.88 5.86
C THR A 47 -14.30 12.06 6.59
N SER A 48 -15.63 12.09 6.75
CA SER A 48 -16.29 13.06 7.61
C SER A 48 -17.71 12.66 7.96
N CYS A 49 -18.10 12.88 9.22
CA CYS A 49 -19.50 12.80 9.64
C CYS A 49 -20.35 13.98 9.16
N ASN A 50 -19.74 15.08 8.69
CA ASN A 50 -20.45 16.34 8.39
C ASN A 50 -21.10 16.35 7.01
N TYR A 51 -20.77 15.39 6.16
CA TYR A 51 -21.33 15.32 4.82
C TYR A 51 -21.57 13.87 4.39
N TYR A 52 -22.35 13.74 3.34
CA TYR A 52 -22.72 12.47 2.73
C TYR A 52 -22.90 12.68 1.23
N TYR A 53 -23.09 11.59 0.50
CA TYR A 53 -23.26 11.62 -0.95
C TYR A 53 -24.69 11.22 -1.31
N VAL A 54 -25.36 12.01 -2.13
CA VAL A 54 -26.61 11.62 -2.77
C VAL A 54 -26.28 11.08 -4.15
N CYS A 55 -26.54 9.79 -4.38
CA CYS A 55 -26.27 9.18 -5.67
C CYS A 55 -27.28 9.65 -6.71
N SER A 56 -26.80 10.27 -7.79
CA SER A 56 -27.62 10.68 -8.92
C SER A 56 -27.32 9.80 -10.15
N SER A 57 -28.11 9.95 -11.22
CA SER A 57 -27.82 9.27 -12.49
C SER A 57 -26.51 9.72 -13.15
N THR A 58 -25.92 10.84 -12.71
CA THR A 58 -24.67 11.39 -13.24
C THR A 58 -23.48 11.20 -12.28
N GLY A 59 -23.69 10.55 -11.13
CA GLY A 59 -22.64 10.32 -10.13
C GLY A 59 -22.99 10.84 -8.73
N PRO A 60 -22.04 10.74 -7.78
CA PRO A 60 -22.22 11.21 -6.41
C PRO A 60 -22.34 12.74 -6.34
N VAL A 61 -23.30 13.23 -5.53
CA VAL A 61 -23.45 14.64 -5.19
C VAL A 61 -23.16 14.85 -3.71
N LEU A 62 -22.06 15.52 -3.39
CA LEU A 62 -21.70 15.84 -2.00
C LEU A 62 -22.73 16.78 -1.38
N THR A 63 -23.25 16.41 -0.21
CA THR A 63 -24.25 17.16 0.55
C THR A 63 -23.80 17.31 1.99
N GLN A 64 -23.77 18.53 2.50
CA GLN A 64 -23.34 18.84 3.87
C GLN A 64 -24.53 18.91 4.83
N CYS A 65 -24.37 18.39 6.03
CA CYS A 65 -25.26 18.65 7.16
C CYS A 65 -25.07 20.09 7.67
N GLN A 66 -26.09 20.61 8.35
CA GLN A 66 -26.01 21.90 9.03
C GLN A 66 -24.95 21.87 10.14
N SER A 67 -24.38 23.03 10.47
CA SER A 67 -23.43 23.13 11.58
C SER A 67 -24.02 22.59 12.90
N GLY A 68 -23.28 21.72 13.59
CA GLY A 68 -23.72 21.01 14.79
C GLY A 68 -24.49 19.71 14.54
N TYR A 69 -24.60 19.27 13.28
CA TYR A 69 -25.25 18.03 12.87
C TYR A 69 -24.27 17.12 12.14
N ALA A 70 -24.37 15.82 12.41
CA ALA A 70 -23.69 14.75 11.70
C ALA A 70 -24.69 13.90 10.91
N TYR A 71 -24.22 13.27 9.84
CA TYR A 71 -25.01 12.35 9.04
C TYR A 71 -25.12 10.98 9.73
N ASP A 72 -26.35 10.57 10.04
CA ASP A 72 -26.68 9.24 10.52
C ASP A 72 -27.04 8.36 9.31
N TYR A 73 -26.07 7.58 8.82
CA TYR A 73 -26.27 6.72 7.63
C TYR A 73 -27.39 5.69 7.83
N ALA A 74 -27.53 5.16 9.04
CA ALA A 74 -28.52 4.14 9.36
C ALA A 74 -29.95 4.71 9.29
N LYS A 75 -30.11 6.00 9.59
CA LYS A 75 -31.40 6.71 9.47
C LYS A 75 -31.54 7.54 8.19
N SER A 76 -30.48 7.67 7.40
CA SER A 76 -30.42 8.52 6.20
C SER A 76 -30.87 9.97 6.47
N THR A 77 -30.35 10.56 7.55
CA THR A 77 -30.67 11.93 7.94
C THR A 77 -29.51 12.58 8.69
N CYS A 78 -29.38 13.90 8.58
CA CYS A 78 -28.59 14.67 9.53
C CYS A 78 -29.31 14.67 10.89
N ALA A 79 -28.56 14.44 11.97
CA ALA A 79 -29.02 14.51 13.34
C ALA A 79 -27.97 15.26 14.19
N PRO A 80 -28.34 15.82 15.36
CA PRO A 80 -27.37 16.53 16.22
C PRO A 80 -26.17 15.63 16.52
N GLU A 81 -24.94 16.15 16.42
CA GLU A 81 -23.70 15.36 16.51
C GLU A 81 -23.65 14.43 17.73
N GLY A 82 -24.11 14.89 18.90
CA GLY A 82 -24.16 14.09 20.12
C GLY A 82 -25.15 12.91 20.11
N GLN A 83 -25.99 12.79 19.09
CA GLN A 83 -26.94 11.68 18.89
C GLN A 83 -26.49 10.69 17.81
N VAL A 84 -25.39 10.99 17.11
CA VAL A 84 -24.88 10.19 16.00
C VAL A 84 -23.62 9.46 16.44
N SER A 85 -23.63 8.13 16.38
CA SER A 85 -22.45 7.29 16.64
C SER A 85 -21.53 7.25 15.41
N CYS A 86 -20.96 8.39 15.03
CA CYS A 86 -20.06 8.49 13.89
C CYS A 86 -18.61 8.72 14.35
N PHE A 87 -17.70 7.92 13.82
CA PHE A 87 -16.26 7.94 14.16
C PHE A 87 -15.40 8.23 12.92
N TRP A 88 -16.03 8.57 11.79
CA TRP A 88 -15.39 8.75 10.50
C TRP A 88 -14.78 10.15 10.37
N GLY A 89 -13.48 10.21 10.09
CA GLY A 89 -12.77 11.49 9.88
C GLY A 89 -12.75 12.43 11.09
N VAL A 90 -12.86 11.90 12.31
CA VAL A 90 -12.79 12.68 13.54
C VAL A 90 -11.39 12.62 14.14
N GLU A 91 -10.83 13.78 14.52
CA GLU A 91 -9.50 13.86 15.15
C GLU A 91 -9.45 13.09 16.48
N ASN A 92 -10.53 13.19 17.27
CA ASN A 92 -10.70 12.48 18.53
C ASN A 92 -12.00 11.66 18.55
N PRO A 93 -11.96 10.35 18.24
CA PRO A 93 -13.14 9.47 18.31
C PRO A 93 -13.65 9.26 19.75
N CYS A 94 -12.89 9.67 20.76
CA CYS A 94 -13.31 9.67 22.16
C CYS A 94 -14.00 10.97 22.60
N ALA A 95 -14.12 11.99 21.75
CA ALA A 95 -14.79 13.24 22.10
C ALA A 95 -16.22 12.97 22.59
N GLY A 96 -16.56 13.44 23.80
CA GLY A 96 -17.86 13.20 24.43
C GLY A 96 -18.11 11.78 24.94
N GLN A 97 -17.11 10.89 24.89
CA GLN A 97 -17.21 9.50 25.35
C GLN A 97 -16.50 9.30 26.70
N ASN A 98 -17.04 8.44 27.56
CA ASN A 98 -16.41 8.11 28.84
C ASN A 98 -16.72 6.67 29.27
N GLY A 99 -15.69 5.88 29.60
CA GLY A 99 -15.83 4.51 30.06
C GLY A 99 -16.37 3.56 28.99
N THR A 100 -15.99 3.77 27.72
CA THR A 100 -16.52 2.99 26.59
C THR A 100 -15.47 2.74 25.52
N TRP A 101 -15.71 1.72 24.68
CA TRP A 101 -14.89 1.40 23.53
C TRP A 101 -15.43 2.07 22.27
N VAL A 102 -14.54 2.61 21.44
CA VAL A 102 -14.88 3.18 20.12
C VAL A 102 -14.04 2.52 19.03
N PRO A 103 -14.54 2.41 17.80
CA PRO A 103 -13.76 1.81 16.71
C PRO A 103 -12.53 2.67 16.40
N ASN A 104 -11.45 2.01 15.99
CA ASN A 104 -10.41 2.64 15.20
C ASN A 104 -10.82 2.53 13.73
N THR A 105 -11.33 3.60 13.14
CA THR A 105 -11.82 3.57 11.74
C THR A 105 -10.73 3.30 10.71
N ALA A 106 -9.46 3.40 11.10
CA ALA A 106 -8.33 3.13 10.22
C ALA A 106 -7.89 1.64 10.26
N VAL A 107 -8.30 0.91 11.31
CA VAL A 107 -7.95 -0.50 11.52
C VAL A 107 -9.22 -1.29 11.83
N CYS A 108 -9.66 -2.16 10.90
CA CYS A 108 -10.91 -2.92 11.00
C CYS A 108 -11.12 -3.68 12.34
N GLY A 109 -10.05 -4.23 12.90
CA GLY A 109 -10.08 -4.92 14.21
C GLY A 109 -9.75 -4.01 15.39
N GLY A 110 -9.31 -2.78 15.14
CA GLY A 110 -8.78 -1.87 16.14
C GLY A 110 -9.88 -1.12 16.89
N TYR A 111 -9.57 -0.77 18.13
CA TYR A 111 -10.45 -0.01 19.00
C TYR A 111 -9.67 0.85 19.98
N PHE A 112 -10.33 1.89 20.51
CA PHE A 112 -9.82 2.75 21.57
C PHE A 112 -10.70 2.64 22.81
N TRP A 113 -10.08 2.61 23.99
CA TRP A 113 -10.75 2.84 25.27
C TRP A 113 -10.81 4.34 25.53
N CYS A 114 -12.01 4.87 25.76
CA CYS A 114 -12.20 6.28 26.04
C CYS A 114 -12.41 6.51 27.53
N LEU A 115 -11.63 7.41 28.12
CA LEU A 115 -11.81 7.88 29.50
C LEU A 115 -11.76 9.40 29.51
N ASN A 116 -12.77 10.03 30.12
CA ASN A 116 -12.89 11.49 30.22
C ASN A 116 -12.73 12.23 28.87
N GLY A 117 -13.27 11.68 27.78
CA GLY A 117 -13.20 12.29 26.46
C GLY A 117 -11.88 12.07 25.69
N ALA A 118 -10.92 11.33 26.26
CA ALA A 118 -9.61 11.09 25.67
C ALA A 118 -9.33 9.59 25.45
N LYS A 119 -8.44 9.30 24.48
CA LYS A 119 -7.91 7.94 24.23
C LYS A 119 -7.06 7.52 25.45
N ALA A 120 -7.58 6.61 26.25
CA ALA A 120 -6.90 6.09 27.45
C ALA A 120 -6.24 4.71 27.22
N GLY A 121 -6.57 4.06 26.11
CA GLY A 121 -5.95 2.82 25.67
C GLY A 121 -6.38 2.45 24.25
N SER A 122 -5.70 1.47 23.66
CA SER A 122 -6.02 0.91 22.36
C SER A 122 -5.81 -0.60 22.36
N GLY A 123 -6.40 -1.29 21.40
CA GLY A 123 -6.17 -2.71 21.18
C GLY A 123 -6.76 -3.16 19.85
N ASN A 124 -6.48 -4.40 19.49
CA ASN A 124 -7.04 -5.05 18.32
C ASN A 124 -7.82 -6.30 18.74
N CYS A 125 -8.85 -6.62 17.96
CA CYS A 125 -9.59 -7.86 18.09
C CYS A 125 -8.69 -9.05 17.74
N LYS A 126 -9.05 -10.24 18.27
CA LYS A 126 -8.30 -11.46 18.00
C LYS A 126 -8.37 -11.82 16.51
N THR A 127 -7.49 -12.70 16.05
CA THR A 127 -7.61 -13.31 14.71
C THR A 127 -9.04 -13.77 14.50
N ASN A 128 -9.57 -13.55 13.28
CA ASN A 128 -10.95 -13.90 12.97
C ASN A 128 -11.96 -13.13 13.85
N GLN A 129 -11.71 -11.85 14.13
CA GLN A 129 -12.68 -10.95 14.74
C GLN A 129 -12.52 -9.55 14.16
N LYS A 130 -13.60 -8.77 14.15
CA LYS A 130 -13.59 -7.34 13.82
C LYS A 130 -14.24 -6.55 14.94
N PHE A 131 -13.86 -5.28 15.10
CA PHE A 131 -14.52 -4.45 16.10
C PHE A 131 -15.82 -3.90 15.52
N ASP A 132 -16.94 -4.20 16.16
CA ASP A 132 -18.25 -3.70 15.73
C ASP A 132 -18.59 -2.40 16.46
N SER A 133 -18.77 -1.33 15.68
CA SER A 133 -19.05 0.02 16.19
C SER A 133 -20.43 0.16 16.82
N SER A 134 -21.37 -0.73 16.48
CA SER A 134 -22.74 -0.71 17.01
C SER A 134 -22.81 -1.37 18.39
N SER A 135 -22.22 -2.55 18.53
CA SER A 135 -22.21 -3.34 19.76
C SER A 135 -21.02 -3.04 20.69
N ARG A 136 -20.07 -2.20 20.25
CA ARG A 136 -18.89 -1.74 21.01
C ARG A 136 -17.99 -2.88 21.50
N GLN A 137 -17.87 -3.94 20.71
CA GLN A 137 -17.11 -5.13 21.07
C GLN A 137 -16.57 -5.85 19.83
N CYS A 138 -15.60 -6.74 20.06
CA CYS A 138 -15.13 -7.64 19.02
C CYS A 138 -16.19 -8.69 18.72
N VAL A 139 -16.63 -8.75 17.46
CA VAL A 139 -17.58 -9.75 16.97
C VAL A 139 -16.87 -10.68 16.00
N TRP A 140 -17.44 -11.87 15.80
CA TRP A 140 -16.95 -12.79 14.77
C TRP A 140 -17.24 -12.18 13.38
N GLY A 141 -16.24 -11.56 12.79
CA GLY A 141 -16.06 -11.43 11.35
C GLY A 141 -14.58 -11.42 11.02
N SER A 142 -14.23 -11.61 9.75
CA SER A 142 -12.86 -11.37 9.29
C SER A 142 -12.77 -9.96 8.74
N CYS A 143 -11.76 -9.22 9.17
CA CYS A 143 -11.29 -8.09 8.39
C CYS A 143 -10.82 -8.63 7.04
N ASN A 144 -11.09 -7.88 5.96
CA ASN A 144 -10.48 -8.22 4.68
C ASN A 144 -8.96 -8.24 4.93
N SER A 145 -8.32 -9.39 4.73
CA SER A 145 -6.90 -9.62 5.05
C SER A 145 -5.96 -8.73 4.24
N ASN A 146 -6.51 -8.02 3.27
CA ASN A 146 -5.82 -7.04 2.43
C ASN A 146 -6.07 -5.59 2.89
N LEU A 147 -6.74 -5.36 4.02
CA LEU A 147 -6.82 -4.03 4.65
C LEU A 147 -5.49 -3.77 5.35
N VAL A 148 -4.70 -2.84 4.82
CA VAL A 148 -3.47 -2.37 5.44
C VAL A 148 -3.84 -1.40 6.55
N GLU A 149 -3.21 -1.52 7.72
CA GLU A 149 -3.30 -0.48 8.75
C GLU A 149 -2.77 0.83 8.16
N SER A 150 -3.62 1.86 8.11
CA SER A 150 -3.24 3.19 7.63
C SER A 150 -3.70 4.27 8.60
N ASP A 151 -3.29 5.51 8.37
CA ASP A 151 -3.78 6.67 9.13
C ASP A 151 -5.12 7.20 8.58
N GLU A 152 -5.57 6.65 7.44
CA GLU A 152 -6.81 7.03 6.77
C GLU A 152 -7.93 6.03 7.08
N PRO A 153 -9.21 6.48 7.06
CA PRO A 153 -10.32 5.60 7.33
C PRO A 153 -10.46 4.48 6.28
N ASN A 154 -10.72 3.26 6.73
CA ASN A 154 -10.89 2.08 5.88
C ASN A 154 -12.30 1.50 6.04
N LEU A 155 -13.01 1.40 4.93
CA LEU A 155 -14.31 0.75 4.86
C LEU A 155 -14.14 -0.76 5.02
N SER A 156 -14.64 -1.30 6.13
CA SER A 156 -14.52 -2.72 6.47
C SER A 156 -15.71 -3.53 5.94
N SER A 157 -16.83 -2.86 5.75
CA SER A 157 -18.05 -3.42 5.18
C SER A 157 -18.76 -2.35 4.36
N LEU A 158 -19.28 -2.72 3.19
CA LEU A 158 -20.09 -1.82 2.36
C LEU A 158 -21.33 -1.31 3.13
N CYS A 159 -21.79 -2.04 4.15
CA CYS A 159 -22.91 -1.67 5.03
C CYS A 159 -22.60 -0.60 6.09
N GLU A 160 -21.37 -0.09 6.16
CA GLU A 160 -21.02 1.03 7.05
C GLU A 160 -21.31 2.39 6.41
N VAL A 161 -21.52 2.43 5.09
CA VAL A 161 -21.81 3.65 4.32
C VAL A 161 -23.18 3.63 3.64
N VAL A 162 -23.70 2.45 3.28
CA VAL A 162 -25.05 2.33 2.73
C VAL A 162 -26.09 2.08 3.84
N PRO A 163 -27.26 2.74 3.81
CA PRO A 163 -28.31 2.53 4.79
C PRO A 163 -28.79 1.07 4.83
N PRO A 164 -29.12 0.52 6.01
CA PRO A 164 -29.73 -0.80 6.12
C PRO A 164 -31.06 -0.88 5.36
N GLY A 165 -31.41 -2.08 4.88
CA GLY A 165 -32.63 -2.29 4.09
C GLY A 165 -32.51 -1.93 2.61
N VAL A 166 -31.34 -1.45 2.16
CA VAL A 166 -31.07 -1.13 0.77
C VAL A 166 -30.44 -2.34 0.06
N TYR A 167 -31.05 -2.74 -1.06
CA TYR A 167 -30.39 -3.63 -2.02
C TYR A 167 -29.52 -2.82 -2.99
N PHE A 168 -28.34 -3.34 -3.30
CA PHE A 168 -27.42 -2.74 -4.24
C PHE A 168 -26.68 -3.82 -5.05
N GLY A 169 -26.19 -3.46 -6.22
CA GLY A 169 -25.51 -4.37 -7.12
C GLY A 169 -24.01 -4.45 -6.85
N ASP A 170 -23.34 -5.21 -7.69
CA ASP A 170 -21.89 -5.24 -7.82
C ASP A 170 -21.45 -4.60 -9.16
N THR A 171 -20.23 -4.04 -9.20
CA THR A 171 -19.66 -3.33 -10.36
C THR A 171 -18.69 -4.17 -11.17
N GLU A 172 -18.43 -5.41 -10.75
CA GLU A 172 -17.61 -6.41 -11.45
C GLU A 172 -18.48 -7.57 -11.94
N ASN A 173 -19.61 -7.84 -11.26
CA ASN A 173 -20.53 -8.91 -11.61
C ASN A 173 -21.99 -8.42 -11.68
N CYS A 174 -22.54 -8.36 -12.90
CA CYS A 174 -23.94 -7.93 -13.10
C CYS A 174 -24.97 -8.83 -12.38
N ASN A 175 -24.61 -10.08 -12.08
CA ASN A 175 -25.48 -11.05 -11.43
C ASN A 175 -25.55 -10.88 -9.91
N MET A 176 -24.53 -10.25 -9.30
CA MET A 176 -24.45 -10.16 -7.86
C MET A 176 -25.34 -9.04 -7.30
N TRP A 177 -26.00 -9.37 -6.20
CA TRP A 177 -26.74 -8.45 -5.36
C TRP A 177 -26.19 -8.48 -3.94
N ASN A 178 -26.31 -7.35 -3.28
CA ASN A 178 -25.88 -7.13 -1.92
C ASN A 178 -27.03 -6.48 -1.14
N TYR A 179 -27.09 -6.73 0.17
CA TYR A 179 -28.14 -6.23 1.05
C TYR A 179 -27.63 -6.06 2.46
N CYS A 180 -27.90 -4.91 3.07
CA CYS A 180 -27.51 -4.64 4.45
C CYS A 180 -28.66 -4.97 5.40
N LEU A 181 -28.55 -6.13 6.06
CA LEU A 181 -29.54 -6.60 7.03
C LEU A 181 -29.27 -5.95 8.38
N SER A 182 -30.23 -5.17 8.87
CA SER A 182 -30.23 -4.69 10.26
C SER A 182 -30.81 -5.76 11.19
N SER A 183 -30.11 -6.07 12.27
CA SER A 183 -30.59 -6.95 13.34
C SER A 183 -30.32 -6.31 14.72
N SER A 184 -30.69 -7.01 15.80
CA SER A 184 -30.35 -6.59 17.16
C SER A 184 -28.85 -6.65 17.47
N THR A 185 -28.04 -7.30 16.61
CA THR A 185 -26.60 -7.47 16.76
C THR A 185 -25.78 -6.54 15.86
N GLY A 186 -26.42 -5.65 15.10
CA GLY A 186 -25.76 -4.72 14.18
C GLY A 186 -26.26 -4.81 12.74
N VAL A 187 -25.46 -4.30 11.80
CA VAL A 187 -25.76 -4.31 10.37
C VAL A 187 -24.80 -5.26 9.65
N THR A 188 -25.33 -6.27 8.97
CA THR A 188 -24.55 -7.31 8.30
C THR A 188 -24.77 -7.27 6.79
N LEU A 189 -23.67 -7.39 6.04
CA LEU A 189 -23.71 -7.54 4.58
C LEU A 189 -24.13 -8.96 4.20
N MET A 190 -25.23 -9.05 3.47
CA MET A 190 -25.70 -10.24 2.79
C MET A 190 -25.39 -10.11 1.30
N THR A 191 -24.87 -11.17 0.68
CA THR A 191 -24.59 -11.21 -0.76
C THR A 191 -25.24 -12.43 -1.40
N GLY A 192 -25.53 -12.35 -2.69
CA GLY A 192 -26.03 -13.47 -3.47
C GLY A 192 -26.06 -13.17 -4.96
N THR A 193 -26.61 -14.12 -5.72
CA THR A 193 -26.69 -14.05 -7.19
C THR A 193 -28.12 -14.25 -7.68
N CYS A 194 -28.46 -13.58 -8.77
CA CYS A 194 -29.69 -13.82 -9.53
C CYS A 194 -29.57 -15.07 -10.42
N THR A 195 -30.29 -16.14 -10.05
CA THR A 195 -30.24 -17.42 -10.81
C THR A 195 -31.61 -17.95 -11.21
N ALA A 196 -32.70 -17.32 -10.75
CA ALA A 196 -34.05 -17.82 -10.93
C ALA A 196 -34.69 -17.37 -12.26
N ASN A 197 -35.49 -18.24 -12.88
CA ASN A 197 -36.43 -17.91 -13.96
C ASN A 197 -35.83 -17.12 -15.14
N SER A 198 -34.60 -17.45 -15.53
CA SER A 198 -33.84 -16.76 -16.60
C SER A 198 -33.55 -15.27 -16.33
N LYS A 199 -33.78 -14.80 -15.10
CA LYS A 199 -33.43 -13.46 -14.63
C LYS A 199 -32.08 -13.52 -13.94
N THR A 200 -31.01 -13.31 -14.71
CA THR A 200 -29.61 -13.51 -14.29
C THR A 200 -28.82 -12.21 -14.12
N ALA A 201 -29.51 -11.07 -14.04
CA ALA A 201 -28.91 -9.77 -13.75
C ALA A 201 -29.64 -9.10 -12.59
N PHE A 202 -28.91 -8.48 -11.66
CA PHE A 202 -29.52 -7.66 -10.63
C PHE A 202 -29.82 -6.25 -11.17
N ASN A 203 -31.07 -5.79 -11.06
CA ASN A 203 -31.48 -4.46 -11.47
C ASN A 203 -31.55 -3.52 -10.27
N VAL A 204 -30.55 -2.63 -10.15
CA VAL A 204 -30.39 -1.70 -9.03
C VAL A 204 -31.55 -0.69 -8.91
N ASN A 205 -32.22 -0.36 -10.01
CA ASN A 205 -33.31 0.61 -10.01
C ASN A 205 -34.58 0.02 -9.38
N THR A 206 -34.82 -1.28 -9.58
CA THR A 206 -35.98 -1.99 -9.05
C THR A 206 -35.66 -2.74 -7.76
N GLY A 207 -34.39 -2.95 -7.44
CA GLY A 207 -33.94 -3.75 -6.29
C GLY A 207 -34.22 -5.24 -6.46
N ASN A 208 -34.35 -5.75 -7.69
CA ASN A 208 -34.78 -7.11 -7.98
C ASN A 208 -33.95 -7.75 -9.11
N CYS A 209 -33.96 -9.09 -9.16
CA CYS A 209 -33.42 -9.83 -10.30
C CYS A 209 -34.26 -9.59 -11.56
N ASP A 210 -33.58 -9.44 -12.68
CA ASP A 210 -34.13 -9.07 -13.99
C ASP A 210 -33.36 -9.78 -15.12
N TYR A 211 -33.85 -9.61 -16.35
CA TYR A 211 -33.17 -10.09 -17.53
C TYR A 211 -31.90 -9.29 -17.82
N VAL A 212 -30.88 -9.98 -18.32
CA VAL A 212 -29.63 -9.33 -18.75
C VAL A 212 -29.93 -8.36 -19.88
N SER A 213 -29.52 -7.12 -19.71
CA SER A 213 -29.57 -6.09 -20.74
C SER A 213 -28.45 -5.07 -20.51
N THR A 214 -28.11 -4.32 -21.55
CA THR A 214 -27.07 -3.28 -21.46
C THR A 214 -27.42 -2.20 -20.45
N SER A 215 -28.71 -1.86 -20.28
CA SER A 215 -29.15 -0.88 -19.29
C SER A 215 -29.03 -1.41 -17.85
N VAL A 216 -29.42 -2.67 -17.60
CA VAL A 216 -29.33 -3.29 -16.27
C VAL A 216 -27.88 -3.50 -15.85
N CYS A 217 -27.02 -3.91 -16.78
CA CYS A 217 -25.60 -4.18 -16.52
C CYS A 217 -24.68 -2.98 -16.79
N SER A 218 -25.23 -1.80 -17.09
CA SER A 218 -24.44 -0.58 -17.38
C SER A 218 -23.49 -0.15 -16.27
N ARG A 219 -23.74 -0.61 -15.03
CA ARG A 219 -22.87 -0.38 -13.86
C ARG A 219 -21.60 -1.23 -13.83
N VAL A 220 -21.54 -2.32 -14.62
CA VAL A 220 -20.36 -3.20 -14.62
C VAL A 220 -19.24 -2.48 -15.36
N THR A 221 -18.30 -1.96 -14.57
CA THR A 221 -17.20 -1.13 -15.06
C THR A 221 -15.84 -1.66 -14.60
N ASP A 222 -15.83 -2.81 -13.92
CA ASP A 222 -14.66 -3.45 -13.33
C ASP A 222 -13.91 -2.53 -12.33
N ASN A 223 -14.65 -1.55 -11.76
CA ASN A 223 -14.18 -0.69 -10.69
C ASN A 223 -14.82 -1.15 -9.38
N PRO A 224 -14.08 -1.76 -8.43
CA PRO A 224 -14.66 -2.30 -7.22
C PRO A 224 -15.25 -1.21 -6.32
N LEU A 225 -16.32 -1.56 -5.60
CA LEU A 225 -17.06 -0.65 -4.69
C LEU A 225 -16.22 -0.18 -3.49
N SER A 226 -15.37 -1.09 -3.03
CA SER A 226 -14.30 -0.83 -2.09
C SER A 226 -13.07 -1.50 -2.67
N GLN A 227 -12.01 -0.73 -2.90
CA GLN A 227 -10.75 -1.30 -3.35
C GLN A 227 -10.09 -2.06 -2.19
N VAL A 228 -9.19 -2.98 -2.53
CA VAL A 228 -8.17 -3.41 -1.57
C VAL A 228 -7.41 -2.15 -1.14
N ALA A 229 -7.29 -1.91 0.17
CA ALA A 229 -6.48 -0.81 0.69
C ALA A 229 -5.09 -0.94 0.07
N GLY A 230 -4.69 0.11 -0.64
CA GLY A 230 -3.66 -0.06 -1.63
C GLY A 230 -2.28 -0.34 -1.02
N SER A 231 -1.41 -0.85 -1.87
CA SER A 231 -0.04 -1.30 -1.62
C SER A 231 0.95 -0.27 -1.01
N CYS A 232 0.51 0.93 -0.64
CA CYS A 232 1.34 1.97 -0.02
C CYS A 232 0.61 2.75 1.08
N THR A 233 1.31 3.00 2.18
CA THR A 233 0.74 3.56 3.43
C THR A 233 0.97 5.06 3.59
N THR A 234 2.04 5.62 3.00
CA THR A 234 2.40 7.03 3.15
C THR A 234 2.09 7.79 1.86
N SER A 235 1.09 8.67 1.90
CA SER A 235 0.75 9.55 0.77
C SER A 235 1.96 10.39 0.36
N GLY A 236 2.27 10.41 -0.94
CA GLY A 236 3.45 11.10 -1.47
C GLY A 236 4.77 10.33 -1.35
N ALA A 237 4.82 9.20 -0.62
CA ALA A 237 6.01 8.34 -0.62
C ALA A 237 6.31 7.84 -2.02
N VAL A 238 7.58 7.56 -2.28
CA VAL A 238 8.07 7.12 -3.57
C VAL A 238 8.88 5.84 -3.43
N LYS A 239 8.84 4.99 -4.47
CA LYS A 239 9.72 3.81 -4.57
C LYS A 239 10.19 3.63 -6.01
N PRO A 240 11.36 3.02 -6.26
CA PRO A 240 11.85 2.77 -7.60
C PRO A 240 10.99 1.73 -8.36
N ASP A 241 11.07 1.78 -9.68
CA ASP A 241 10.75 0.61 -10.50
C ASP A 241 11.97 -0.32 -10.61
N ALA A 242 11.78 -1.61 -10.31
CA ALA A 242 12.86 -2.60 -10.30
C ALA A 242 13.44 -2.91 -11.69
N THR A 243 12.71 -2.56 -12.75
CA THR A 243 13.06 -2.91 -14.14
C THR A 243 13.39 -1.69 -14.98
N VAL A 244 12.78 -0.54 -14.70
CA VAL A 244 12.89 0.68 -15.51
C VAL A 244 13.49 1.82 -14.68
N CYS A 245 14.80 2.08 -14.84
CA CYS A 245 15.50 3.10 -14.04
C CYS A 245 14.93 4.53 -14.21
N GLY A 246 14.36 4.83 -15.38
CA GLY A 246 13.69 6.10 -15.68
C GLY A 246 12.26 6.21 -15.16
N GLN A 247 11.80 5.28 -14.32
CA GLN A 247 10.47 5.32 -13.71
C GLN A 247 10.52 5.06 -12.21
N TYR A 248 9.53 5.61 -11.52
CA TYR A 248 9.29 5.36 -10.11
C TYR A 248 7.79 5.31 -9.86
N TYR A 249 7.40 4.88 -8.66
CA TYR A 249 6.03 4.91 -8.22
C TYR A 249 5.87 5.96 -7.15
N GLN A 250 4.82 6.78 -7.25
CA GLN A 250 4.40 7.69 -6.20
C GLN A 250 3.11 7.17 -5.57
N CYS A 251 3.08 7.13 -4.25
CA CYS A 251 1.90 6.77 -3.50
C CYS A 251 0.86 7.89 -3.62
N LYS A 252 -0.25 7.59 -4.30
CA LYS A 252 -1.41 8.47 -4.40
C LYS A 252 -2.63 7.65 -4.04
N ASN A 253 -3.41 8.13 -3.06
CA ASN A 253 -4.62 7.45 -2.60
C ASN A 253 -4.37 5.96 -2.27
N GLN A 254 -3.28 5.69 -1.54
CA GLN A 254 -2.83 4.34 -1.14
C GLN A 254 -2.41 3.43 -2.31
N GLN A 255 -2.35 3.92 -3.55
CA GLN A 255 -1.88 3.16 -4.71
C GLN A 255 -0.53 3.64 -5.23
N TRP A 256 0.30 2.69 -5.68
CA TRP A 256 1.54 3.00 -6.40
C TRP A 256 1.21 3.41 -7.83
N VAL A 257 1.22 4.72 -8.10
CA VAL A 257 1.02 5.26 -9.44
C VAL A 257 2.37 5.47 -10.11
N GLY A 258 2.57 4.87 -11.29
CA GLY A 258 3.80 5.02 -12.06
C GLY A 258 3.99 6.46 -12.55
N VAL A 259 5.20 6.99 -12.36
CA VAL A 259 5.65 8.30 -12.81
C VAL A 259 6.94 8.13 -13.58
N ALA A 260 6.98 8.66 -14.80
CA ALA A 260 8.18 8.66 -15.63
C ALA A 260 9.06 9.88 -15.31
N CYS A 261 10.35 9.65 -15.16
CA CYS A 261 11.34 10.72 -15.15
C CYS A 261 11.46 11.37 -16.54
N PRO A 262 11.93 12.63 -16.62
CA PRO A 262 12.27 13.25 -17.89
C PRO A 262 13.27 12.42 -18.70
N THR A 263 13.30 12.60 -20.02
CA THR A 263 14.29 11.93 -20.89
C THR A 263 15.71 12.22 -20.39
N ASN A 264 16.56 11.18 -20.31
CA ASN A 264 17.92 11.19 -19.77
C ASN A 264 18.03 11.32 -18.23
N TYR A 265 16.94 11.13 -17.49
CA TYR A 265 16.93 11.11 -16.03
C TYR A 265 16.51 9.73 -15.49
N TYR A 266 17.08 9.34 -14.36
CA TYR A 266 16.69 8.16 -13.59
C TYR A 266 16.23 8.55 -12.20
N PHE A 267 15.40 7.69 -11.60
CA PHE A 267 15.00 7.85 -10.21
C PHE A 267 16.18 7.52 -9.29
N ASP A 268 16.56 8.47 -8.44
CA ASP A 268 17.69 8.35 -7.52
C ASP A 268 17.20 8.00 -6.10
N LEU A 269 17.69 6.88 -5.56
CA LEU A 269 17.28 6.36 -4.25
C LEU A 269 17.76 7.22 -3.08
N THR A 270 18.79 8.03 -3.27
CA THR A 270 19.34 8.88 -2.18
C THR A 270 18.48 10.13 -2.00
N SER A 271 18.14 10.79 -3.10
CA SER A 271 17.39 12.05 -3.11
C SER A 271 15.89 11.87 -3.26
N ASN A 272 15.41 10.66 -3.61
CA ASN A 272 14.01 10.37 -3.92
C ASN A 272 13.44 11.26 -5.04
N LEU A 273 14.31 11.67 -5.99
CA LEU A 273 13.99 12.56 -7.10
C LEU A 273 14.59 12.02 -8.40
N CYS A 274 14.08 12.50 -9.53
CA CYS A 274 14.71 12.25 -10.82
C CYS A 274 16.02 13.06 -10.93
N GLN A 275 17.13 12.37 -11.17
CA GLN A 275 18.46 12.96 -11.37
C GLN A 275 19.01 12.59 -12.75
N PRO A 276 19.97 13.36 -13.31
CA PRO A 276 20.64 12.99 -14.54
C PRO A 276 21.17 11.55 -14.48
N ARG A 277 20.98 10.79 -15.56
CA ARG A 277 21.31 9.37 -15.66
C ARG A 277 22.69 8.99 -15.08
N GLN A 278 23.70 9.83 -15.28
CA GLN A 278 25.05 9.52 -14.79
C GLN A 278 25.22 9.69 -13.29
N THR A 279 24.59 10.70 -12.70
CA THR A 279 24.72 10.99 -11.26
C THR A 279 23.71 10.23 -10.41
N ALA A 280 22.62 9.74 -11.01
CA ALA A 280 21.59 8.98 -10.32
C ALA A 280 22.09 7.62 -9.82
N THR A 281 21.67 7.26 -8.61
CA THR A 281 21.83 5.94 -7.96
C THR A 281 20.49 5.20 -8.00
N PRO A 282 20.14 4.53 -9.12
CA PRO A 282 18.89 3.79 -9.22
C PRO A 282 19.00 2.42 -8.54
N VAL A 283 17.88 1.68 -8.46
CA VAL A 283 17.85 0.36 -7.83
C VAL A 283 18.66 -0.68 -8.61
N ALA A 284 19.31 -1.59 -7.88
CA ALA A 284 20.03 -2.71 -8.47
C ALA A 284 19.12 -3.56 -9.38
N GLY A 285 19.64 -3.95 -10.55
CA GLY A 285 18.92 -4.75 -11.54
C GLY A 285 18.03 -3.99 -12.52
N CYS A 286 17.82 -2.68 -12.36
CA CYS A 286 17.07 -1.90 -13.34
C CYS A 286 17.86 -1.70 -14.65
N ASN A 287 17.14 -1.55 -15.77
CA ASN A 287 17.73 -1.44 -17.10
C ASN A 287 18.32 -0.04 -17.38
N ARG A 288 19.64 0.11 -17.19
CA ARG A 288 20.40 1.35 -17.46
C ARG A 288 20.68 1.64 -18.93
N CYS A 289 20.19 0.82 -19.87
CA CYS A 289 20.22 1.12 -21.30
C CYS A 289 19.09 2.07 -21.75
N GLN A 290 18.08 2.29 -20.91
CA GLN A 290 17.02 3.25 -21.19
C GLN A 290 17.60 4.66 -21.30
N TYR A 291 17.40 5.33 -22.43
CA TYR A 291 17.95 6.67 -22.73
C TYR A 291 19.48 6.74 -22.84
N ALA A 292 20.18 5.61 -22.88
CA ALA A 292 21.61 5.61 -23.17
C ALA A 292 21.86 5.87 -24.66
N ASP A 293 22.83 6.74 -24.96
CA ASP A 293 23.35 6.99 -26.30
C ASP A 293 24.64 6.20 -26.60
N THR A 294 25.19 5.57 -25.56
CA THR A 294 26.39 4.71 -25.62
C THR A 294 26.03 3.24 -25.81
N LYS A 295 27.01 2.48 -26.27
CA LYS A 295 26.87 1.03 -26.54
C LYS A 295 26.92 0.20 -25.26
N TRP A 296 27.61 0.70 -24.24
CA TRP A 296 27.87 0.00 -22.99
C TRP A 296 27.64 0.93 -21.81
N VAL A 297 27.01 0.43 -20.77
CA VAL A 297 26.62 1.21 -19.59
C VAL A 297 26.90 0.45 -18.32
N ASN A 298 27.28 1.13 -17.23
CA ASN A 298 27.42 0.43 -15.94
C ASN A 298 26.10 -0.23 -15.53
N ALA A 299 26.18 -1.42 -14.94
CA ALA A 299 25.13 -1.95 -14.10
C ALA A 299 25.17 -1.19 -12.76
N VAL A 300 24.08 -1.22 -12.02
CA VAL A 300 24.11 -0.72 -10.64
C VAL A 300 24.82 -1.77 -9.79
N ASP A 301 25.98 -1.43 -9.27
CA ASP A 301 26.87 -2.34 -8.57
C ASP A 301 27.68 -1.57 -7.52
N ASP A 302 27.37 -1.83 -6.25
CA ASP A 302 28.01 -1.23 -5.08
C ASP A 302 29.20 -2.07 -4.56
N SER A 303 29.55 -3.16 -5.25
CA SER A 303 30.69 -4.00 -4.87
C SER A 303 32.00 -3.45 -5.43
N ASN A 304 32.27 -3.64 -6.72
CA ASN A 304 33.48 -3.18 -7.41
C ASN A 304 33.20 -2.49 -8.76
N CYS A 305 31.94 -2.25 -9.12
CA CYS A 305 31.56 -1.60 -10.39
C CYS A 305 32.07 -2.35 -11.65
N ALA A 306 32.41 -3.64 -11.53
CA ALA A 306 32.87 -4.45 -12.65
C ALA A 306 31.74 -4.86 -13.59
N ASN A 307 30.49 -4.85 -13.12
CA ASN A 307 29.33 -5.27 -13.91
C ASN A 307 28.78 -4.14 -14.80
N TYR A 308 28.47 -4.47 -16.04
CA TYR A 308 27.96 -3.55 -17.04
C TYR A 308 27.02 -4.24 -18.04
N TYR A 309 26.31 -3.46 -18.84
CA TYR A 309 25.38 -3.94 -19.84
C TYR A 309 25.81 -3.53 -21.25
N PHE A 310 25.69 -4.46 -22.19
CA PHE A 310 25.63 -4.17 -23.62
C PHE A 310 24.21 -3.75 -24.01
N CYS A 311 24.05 -2.54 -24.55
CA CYS A 311 22.76 -2.03 -24.98
C CYS A 311 22.50 -2.34 -26.45
N ASN A 312 21.44 -3.10 -26.73
CA ASN A 312 21.01 -3.35 -28.11
C ASN A 312 20.18 -2.18 -28.68
N SER A 313 19.82 -2.26 -29.95
CA SER A 313 19.03 -1.22 -30.65
C SER A 313 17.64 -0.97 -30.06
N ASN A 314 17.14 -1.87 -29.21
CA ASN A 314 15.85 -1.76 -28.53
C ASN A 314 16.00 -1.27 -27.08
N GLY A 315 17.21 -0.88 -26.65
CA GLY A 315 17.47 -0.39 -25.31
C GLY A 315 17.44 -1.48 -24.22
N ILE A 316 17.65 -2.75 -24.59
CA ILE A 316 17.74 -3.87 -23.64
C ILE A 316 19.22 -4.17 -23.34
N GLY A 317 19.55 -4.25 -22.04
CA GLY A 317 20.88 -4.57 -21.55
C GLY A 317 21.15 -6.07 -21.48
N SER A 318 22.29 -6.52 -22.00
CA SER A 318 22.83 -7.87 -21.76
C SER A 318 24.01 -7.79 -20.79
N PRO A 319 24.03 -8.56 -19.69
CA PRO A 319 25.05 -8.44 -18.65
C PRO A 319 26.42 -8.89 -19.15
N VAL A 320 27.45 -8.11 -18.80
CA VAL A 320 28.87 -8.40 -19.00
C VAL A 320 29.62 -7.94 -17.75
N SER A 321 30.80 -8.52 -17.49
CA SER A 321 31.62 -8.16 -16.34
C SER A 321 33.07 -7.97 -16.75
N CYS A 322 33.76 -7.06 -16.07
CA CYS A 322 35.18 -6.84 -16.24
C CYS A 322 36.00 -7.96 -15.55
N PRO A 323 37.26 -8.18 -15.97
CA PRO A 323 38.18 -9.06 -15.25
C PRO A 323 38.41 -8.60 -13.80
N THR A 324 38.95 -9.48 -12.97
CA THR A 324 39.28 -9.16 -11.57
C THR A 324 40.24 -7.97 -11.47
N SER A 325 40.03 -7.09 -10.48
CA SER A 325 40.77 -5.84 -10.27
C SER A 325 40.51 -4.72 -11.31
N TYR A 326 39.43 -4.85 -12.08
CA TYR A 326 38.99 -3.82 -13.03
C TYR A 326 37.50 -3.52 -12.85
N TYR A 327 37.14 -2.24 -12.95
CA TYR A 327 35.77 -1.76 -13.05
C TYR A 327 35.45 -1.27 -14.46
N PHE A 328 34.16 -1.19 -14.82
CA PHE A 328 33.78 -0.65 -16.12
C PHE A 328 33.68 0.88 -16.07
N ASN A 329 34.40 1.57 -16.95
CA ASN A 329 34.31 3.01 -17.10
C ASN A 329 33.46 3.37 -18.33
N GLU A 330 32.30 4.00 -18.09
CA GLU A 330 31.36 4.33 -19.15
C GLU A 330 31.86 5.48 -20.05
N GLN A 331 32.68 6.42 -19.57
CA GLN A 331 33.24 7.46 -20.45
C GLN A 331 34.26 6.90 -21.44
N ILE A 332 35.04 5.90 -21.02
CA ILE A 332 36.07 5.25 -21.84
C ILE A 332 35.51 4.06 -22.63
N GLN A 333 34.30 3.59 -22.27
CA GLN A 333 33.65 2.40 -22.83
C GLN A 333 34.53 1.14 -22.70
N GLY A 334 35.17 0.96 -21.53
CA GLY A 334 36.08 -0.16 -21.29
C GLY A 334 36.43 -0.38 -19.82
N CYS A 335 37.07 -1.53 -19.54
CA CYS A 335 37.51 -1.89 -18.20
C CYS A 335 38.78 -1.14 -17.80
N VAL A 336 38.79 -0.52 -16.62
CA VAL A 336 39.89 0.28 -16.06
C VAL A 336 40.26 -0.27 -14.69
N SER A 337 41.54 -0.18 -14.32
CA SER A 337 42.02 -0.66 -13.03
C SER A 337 41.31 0.02 -11.84
N ASP A 338 41.03 -0.77 -10.81
CA ASP A 338 40.36 -0.34 -9.57
C ASP A 338 41.09 0.77 -8.81
N ASP A 339 42.37 1.04 -9.12
CA ASP A 339 43.16 2.14 -8.55
C ASP A 339 42.45 3.51 -8.66
N THR A 340 41.58 3.67 -9.67
CA THR A 340 40.84 4.92 -9.93
C THR A 340 39.35 4.84 -9.58
N LEU A 341 38.88 3.70 -9.06
CA LEU A 341 37.46 3.44 -8.81
C LEU A 341 36.85 4.44 -7.83
N SER A 342 37.57 4.79 -6.76
CA SER A 342 37.08 5.74 -5.75
C SER A 342 36.73 7.11 -6.33
N THR A 343 37.53 7.58 -7.30
CA THR A 343 37.28 8.85 -7.99
C THR A 343 36.10 8.71 -8.95
N TYR A 344 36.04 7.60 -9.70
CA TYR A 344 34.93 7.34 -10.63
C TYR A 344 33.58 7.20 -9.92
N ALA A 345 33.52 6.42 -8.84
CA ALA A 345 32.32 6.19 -8.03
C ALA A 345 31.76 7.48 -7.40
N SER A 346 32.62 8.48 -7.16
CA SER A 346 32.19 9.76 -6.59
C SER A 346 31.30 10.60 -7.52
N THR A 347 31.41 10.40 -8.84
CA THR A 347 30.66 11.15 -9.86
C THR A 347 29.69 10.30 -10.66
N ASN A 348 29.72 8.97 -10.51
CA ASN A 348 28.89 8.03 -11.26
C ASN A 348 28.02 7.21 -10.31
N GLY A 349 26.73 7.54 -10.25
CA GLY A 349 25.81 7.00 -9.24
C GLY A 349 25.56 5.49 -9.36
N ALA A 350 25.78 4.89 -10.53
CA ALA A 350 25.69 3.44 -10.74
C ALA A 350 26.70 2.65 -9.88
N CYS A 351 27.82 3.27 -9.54
CA CYS A 351 28.95 2.66 -8.84
C CYS A 351 29.13 3.24 -7.45
N LYS A 352 28.11 3.93 -6.92
CA LYS A 352 28.15 4.55 -5.61
C LYS A 352 28.28 3.47 -4.54
N GLY A 353 29.29 3.60 -3.69
CA GLY A 353 29.59 2.62 -2.64
C GLY A 353 30.59 1.54 -3.05
N ALA A 354 30.96 1.45 -4.34
CA ALA A 354 31.93 0.47 -4.82
C ALA A 354 33.33 0.69 -4.22
N THR A 355 33.97 -0.41 -3.84
CA THR A 355 35.33 -0.47 -3.30
C THR A 355 36.18 -1.42 -4.13
N ALA A 356 37.49 -1.16 -4.19
CA ALA A 356 38.41 -2.03 -4.93
C ALA A 356 38.39 -3.44 -4.31
N ALA A 357 38.45 -4.48 -5.16
CA ALA A 357 38.50 -5.85 -4.67
C ALA A 357 39.75 -6.06 -3.81
N ASP A 358 39.57 -6.47 -2.55
CA ASP A 358 40.67 -6.71 -1.62
C ASP A 358 41.48 -7.92 -2.11
N ASN A 359 42.73 -7.68 -2.49
CA ASN A 359 43.61 -8.73 -3.01
C ASN A 359 44.23 -9.50 -1.84
N THR A 360 43.39 -10.23 -1.09
CA THR A 360 43.86 -11.19 -0.10
C THR A 360 44.37 -12.43 -0.83
N SER A 361 45.67 -12.38 -1.15
CA SER A 361 46.54 -13.47 -1.60
C SER A 361 46.01 -14.86 -1.27
N THR A 362 45.56 -15.58 -2.29
CA THR A 362 45.40 -17.03 -2.28
C THR A 362 46.73 -17.69 -1.92
N THR A 363 46.87 -18.19 -0.69
CA THR A 363 47.87 -19.24 -0.42
C THR A 363 47.34 -20.53 -1.05
N VAL A 364 47.78 -20.76 -2.28
CA VAL A 364 47.74 -22.07 -2.93
C VAL A 364 48.53 -23.03 -2.04
N LYS A 365 47.87 -24.08 -1.53
CA LYS A 365 48.59 -25.26 -1.06
C LYS A 365 48.81 -26.13 -2.29
N ASP A 366 50.03 -26.09 -2.79
CA ASP A 366 50.59 -27.14 -3.64
C ASP A 366 50.64 -28.43 -2.83
N ASP A 367 50.08 -29.51 -3.38
CA ASP A 367 50.54 -30.87 -3.11
C ASP A 367 50.36 -31.67 -4.41
N ASP A 368 51.44 -31.70 -5.19
CA ASP A 368 51.66 -32.65 -6.29
C ASP A 368 52.39 -33.89 -5.73
N ALA A 369 51.84 -35.08 -5.98
CA ALA A 369 52.61 -36.31 -6.17
C ALA A 369 51.70 -37.39 -6.77
N GLY A 370 51.92 -37.70 -8.04
CA GLY A 370 51.22 -38.76 -8.77
C GLY A 370 51.59 -40.19 -8.36
N THR A 371 50.97 -41.18 -9.00
CA THR A 371 51.58 -42.18 -9.92
C THR A 371 50.63 -43.37 -10.12
N GLY A 372 50.27 -43.66 -11.38
CA GLY A 372 50.20 -45.02 -11.96
C GLY A 372 49.06 -45.98 -11.59
N GLY A 373 48.55 -46.71 -12.60
CA GLY A 373 47.96 -48.03 -12.36
C GLY A 373 46.75 -48.39 -13.22
N ASP A 374 47.04 -49.10 -14.30
CA ASP A 374 46.18 -49.71 -15.32
C ASP A 374 45.11 -50.74 -14.83
N THR A 375 44.18 -51.05 -15.75
CA THR A 375 43.33 -52.25 -15.89
C THR A 375 42.08 -52.47 -15.01
N GLY A 376 40.97 -52.88 -15.66
CA GLY A 376 39.96 -53.75 -15.02
C GLY A 376 38.50 -53.58 -15.47
N THR A 377 38.11 -54.35 -16.48
CA THR A 377 36.76 -54.57 -17.04
C THR A 377 35.76 -55.31 -16.13
N GLY A 378 34.46 -55.11 -16.42
CA GLY A 378 33.34 -56.03 -16.13
C GLY A 378 32.52 -55.63 -14.89
N GLY A 379 31.20 -55.67 -14.85
CA GLY A 379 30.18 -56.24 -15.74
C GLY A 379 28.92 -56.44 -14.88
N ASP A 380 27.78 -56.17 -15.48
CA ASP A 380 26.47 -56.79 -15.29
C ASP A 380 25.70 -56.64 -13.95
N ASP A 381 24.57 -55.95 -14.11
CA ASP A 381 23.20 -56.42 -13.92
C ASP A 381 22.55 -56.57 -12.53
N ASP A 382 21.38 -55.95 -12.50
CA ASP A 382 20.09 -56.48 -12.03
C ASP A 382 19.61 -56.26 -10.59
N THR A 383 18.54 -55.45 -10.56
CA THR A 383 17.27 -55.67 -9.85
C THR A 383 17.22 -55.53 -8.34
N GLY A 384 16.11 -54.94 -7.86
CA GLY A 384 15.61 -55.27 -6.53
C GLY A 384 15.06 -54.10 -5.74
N THR A 385 13.81 -53.77 -6.02
CA THR A 385 12.87 -53.07 -5.16
C THR A 385 12.86 -53.51 -3.70
N GLY A 386 12.60 -52.54 -2.80
CA GLY A 386 11.63 -52.72 -1.73
C GLY A 386 12.15 -52.50 -0.31
N GLY A 387 11.40 -51.71 0.45
CA GLY A 387 11.36 -51.80 1.91
C GLY A 387 11.56 -50.47 2.62
N ASP A 388 10.51 -49.66 2.68
CA ASP A 388 10.27 -48.83 3.86
C ASP A 388 10.02 -49.76 5.06
N ASP A 389 10.49 -49.37 6.25
CA ASP A 389 9.71 -49.36 7.50
C ASP A 389 10.60 -48.97 8.70
N ASP A 390 10.21 -47.84 9.29
CA ASP A 390 9.92 -47.64 10.71
C ASP A 390 10.98 -47.81 11.82
N THR A 391 11.18 -46.65 12.47
CA THR A 391 11.12 -46.41 13.93
C THR A 391 12.30 -46.82 14.81
N GLY A 392 12.71 -45.87 15.65
CA GLY A 392 13.61 -46.10 16.78
C GLY A 392 13.96 -44.82 17.53
N THR A 393 12.99 -44.26 18.27
CA THR A 393 13.25 -43.30 19.35
C THR A 393 13.52 -44.03 20.67
N GLY A 394 14.53 -43.55 21.41
CA GLY A 394 14.84 -43.87 22.81
C GLY A 394 16.28 -43.41 23.06
N GLY A 395 16.53 -42.33 23.83
CA GLY A 395 16.49 -42.27 25.30
C GLY A 395 17.88 -42.69 25.83
N ASP A 396 18.50 -42.14 26.85
CA ASP A 396 18.32 -41.00 27.75
C ASP A 396 19.72 -40.77 28.41
N ASP A 397 19.85 -39.65 29.12
CA ASP A 397 20.65 -39.43 30.34
C ASP A 397 22.17 -39.13 30.35
N ASP A 398 22.44 -38.03 31.10
CA ASP A 398 23.43 -37.86 32.17
C ASP A 398 24.75 -37.06 32.00
N THR A 399 24.69 -35.83 32.57
CA THR A 399 25.59 -35.24 33.61
C THR A 399 27.03 -34.77 33.31
N GLY A 400 27.36 -33.60 33.91
CA GLY A 400 28.70 -33.21 34.38
C GLY A 400 29.21 -31.83 33.88
N THR A 401 28.89 -30.70 34.54
CA THR A 401 29.68 -29.96 35.56
C THR A 401 31.06 -29.42 35.15
N GLY A 402 31.24 -28.10 35.31
CA GLY A 402 32.46 -27.51 35.90
C GLY A 402 33.07 -26.29 35.18
N GLY A 403 33.22 -25.18 35.90
CA GLY A 403 34.20 -24.13 35.58
C GLY A 403 33.79 -22.70 35.96
N ASP A 404 34.01 -22.34 37.22
CA ASP A 404 33.98 -20.97 37.76
C ASP A 404 35.19 -20.14 37.25
N ASP A 405 35.07 -18.80 37.21
CA ASP A 405 35.92 -17.88 37.97
C ASP A 405 35.60 -16.40 37.67
N ASP A 406 35.38 -15.67 38.77
CA ASP A 406 35.13 -14.24 38.91
C ASP A 406 36.32 -13.36 38.48
N THR A 407 36.04 -12.10 38.12
CA THR A 407 36.74 -10.92 38.67
C THR A 407 36.01 -9.64 38.26
N GLY A 408 35.46 -8.94 39.26
CA GLY A 408 34.90 -7.59 39.12
C GLY A 408 35.91 -6.49 39.38
N THR A 409 35.45 -5.25 39.18
CA THR A 409 35.77 -3.93 39.79
C THR A 409 35.32 -2.88 38.77
N GLY A 410 34.53 -1.86 39.06
CA GLY A 410 34.30 -1.14 40.32
C GLY A 410 34.81 0.30 40.14
N ASP A 411 33.86 1.24 40.14
CA ASP A 411 33.93 2.54 40.83
C ASP A 411 34.20 3.86 40.06
N ASP A 412 33.28 4.80 40.36
CA ASP A 412 33.40 6.25 40.63
C ASP A 412 33.15 7.33 39.56
N ASP A 413 31.91 7.84 39.60
CA ASP A 413 31.47 9.18 40.08
C ASP A 413 32.02 10.52 39.52
N ASP A 414 31.01 11.36 39.22
CA ASP A 414 30.86 12.81 39.38
C ASP A 414 31.68 13.83 38.56
N THR A 415 30.95 14.68 37.83
CA THR A 415 30.85 16.13 38.12
C THR A 415 29.82 16.81 37.22
N GLY A 416 28.91 17.58 37.83
CA GLY A 416 27.88 18.35 37.14
C GLY A 416 28.15 19.85 37.02
N THR A 417 27.03 20.55 36.79
CA THR A 417 26.73 22.00 36.94
C THR A 417 26.83 22.90 35.71
N GLY A 418 25.75 23.68 35.53
CA GLY A 418 25.62 24.78 34.57
C GLY A 418 24.17 25.18 34.29
N THR A 419 23.50 25.80 35.25
CA THR A 419 22.23 26.56 35.10
C THR A 419 22.47 28.05 34.79
N GLU A 420 21.38 28.77 34.47
CA GLU A 420 21.20 30.25 34.29
C GLU A 420 21.23 30.69 32.82
N ASP A 421 20.10 31.07 32.18
CA ASP A 421 19.14 32.20 32.33
C ASP A 421 19.45 33.30 31.30
N ASP A 422 18.49 33.62 30.42
CA ASP A 422 18.09 35.00 30.10
C ASP A 422 16.89 35.10 29.14
N ASP A 423 16.03 36.06 29.49
CA ASP A 423 14.74 36.44 28.93
C ASP A 423 14.76 37.13 27.55
N ALA A 424 13.55 37.14 26.94
CA ALA A 424 12.86 38.30 26.35
C ALA A 424 12.64 38.42 24.82
N ALA A 425 11.37 38.78 24.54
CA ALA A 425 10.78 39.46 23.37
C ALA A 425 10.57 38.62 22.08
N GLY A 426 9.37 38.46 21.51
CA GLY A 426 8.16 39.26 21.53
C GLY A 426 7.89 39.82 20.13
N LYS A 427 6.88 39.31 19.40
CA LYS A 427 6.07 40.14 18.49
C LYS A 427 4.81 39.43 17.98
N ALA A 428 3.69 40.03 18.35
CA ALA A 428 2.39 39.89 17.71
C ALA A 428 2.38 40.52 16.32
N ILE A 429 1.60 39.96 15.39
CA ILE A 429 0.96 40.72 14.31
C ILE A 429 -0.49 40.22 14.18
N LYS A 430 -1.42 41.11 14.52
CA LYS A 430 -2.81 41.13 14.03
C LYS A 430 -2.79 41.65 12.59
N HIS A 431 -3.55 41.03 11.70
CA HIS A 431 -4.63 41.71 10.96
C HIS A 431 -5.63 40.73 10.41
#